data_AF-A0A970TSY8-F1
#
_entry.id   AF-A0A970TSY8-F1
#
_cell.length_a   1.000
_cell.length_b   1.000
_cell.length_c   1.000
_cell.angle_alpha   90.00
_cell.angle_beta   90.00
_cell.angle_gamma   90.00
#
_symmetry.space_group_name_H-M   'P 1'
#
loop_
_entity.id
_entity.type
_entity.pdbx_description
1 polymer ?
#
loop_
_entity_poly.entity_id
_entity_poly.type
_entity_poly.pdbx_seq_one_letter_code
_entity_poly.pdbx_strand_id
1 'polypeptide(L)' 'EEVPGWNTDISGVTSVQDLPQETIDYLNLIINNVRVPISLISVGPRREQHIKVPYPGVGRRPGPGEEREYDDGGHSGGH' A
#
# COMPACT_ATOMS: atom_id res chain seq x y z
N GLU A 1 15.00 18.18 -5.35
CA GLU A 1 13.69 18.35 -6.00
C GLU A 1 12.80 19.15 -5.07
N GLU A 2 11.98 20.02 -5.64
CA GLU A 2 10.95 20.75 -4.92
C GLU A 2 9.60 20.31 -5.49
N VAL A 3 8.64 20.02 -4.60
CA VAL A 3 7.26 19.70 -4.97
C VAL A 3 6.34 20.79 -4.43
N PRO A 4 5.26 21.13 -5.16
CA PRO A 4 4.28 22.07 -4.64
C PRO A 4 3.66 21.55 -3.34
N GLY A 5 3.41 22.47 -2.40
CA GLY A 5 2.59 22.15 -1.23
C GLY A 5 1.11 22.07 -1.61
N TRP A 6 0.31 21.44 -0.75
CA TRP A 6 -1.15 21.42 -0.84
C TRP A 6 -1.78 22.33 0.22
N ASN A 7 -2.93 22.94 -0.10
CA ASN A 7 -3.72 23.73 0.85
C ASN A 7 -5.05 23.04 1.25
N THR A 8 -5.32 21.86 0.69
CA THR A 8 -6.56 21.12 0.93
C THR A 8 -6.51 20.40 2.27
N ASP A 9 -7.62 20.42 3.01
CA ASP A 9 -7.76 19.60 4.21
C ASP A 9 -7.88 18.12 3.83
N ILE A 10 -6.95 17.31 4.33
CA ILE A 10 -6.88 15.86 4.13
C ILE A 10 -7.28 15.08 5.38
N SER A 11 -7.73 15.77 6.45
CA SER A 11 -8.04 15.14 7.73
C SER A 11 -9.19 14.12 7.66
N GLY A 12 -10.07 14.23 6.67
CA GLY A 12 -11.19 13.30 6.41
C GLY A 12 -10.87 12.17 5.44
N VAL A 13 -9.68 12.13 4.87
CA VAL A 13 -9.33 11.17 3.81
C VAL A 13 -9.05 9.79 4.41
N THR A 14 -9.63 8.75 3.81
CA THR A 14 -9.44 7.35 4.23
C THR A 14 -8.78 6.48 3.16
N SER A 15 -8.57 7.01 1.95
CA SER A 15 -7.94 6.30 0.83
C SER A 15 -6.90 7.16 0.11
N VAL A 16 -5.85 6.54 -0.41
CA VAL A 16 -4.75 7.26 -1.10
C VAL A 16 -5.23 8.02 -2.33
N GLN A 17 -6.20 7.45 -3.05
CA GLN A 17 -6.81 8.02 -4.24
C GLN A 17 -7.60 9.32 -3.98
N ASP A 18 -7.98 9.59 -2.73
CA ASP A 18 -8.67 10.82 -2.36
C ASP A 18 -7.71 11.91 -1.88
N LEU A 19 -6.39 11.62 -1.85
CA LEU A 19 -5.37 12.62 -1.53
C LEU A 19 -5.14 13.56 -2.74
N PRO A 20 -4.82 14.84 -2.49
CA PRO A 20 -4.36 15.76 -3.53
C PRO A 20 -3.14 15.21 -4.26
N GLN A 21 -3.01 15.52 -5.55
CA GLN A 21 -1.91 15.06 -6.38
C GLN A 21 -0.56 15.54 -5.81
N GLU A 22 -0.51 16.76 -5.30
CA GLU A 22 0.68 17.36 -4.69
C GLU A 22 1.14 16.57 -3.44
N THR A 23 0.18 16.05 -2.65
CA THR A 23 0.49 15.17 -1.52
C THR A 23 1.08 13.85 -2.00
N ILE A 24 0.50 13.26 -3.06
CA ILE A 24 0.99 12.01 -3.65
C ILE A 24 2.41 12.20 -4.21
N ASP A 25 2.67 13.30 -4.89
CA ASP A 25 3.98 13.62 -5.46
C ASP A 25 5.06 13.74 -4.37
N TYR A 26 4.72 14.39 -3.24
CA TYR A 26 5.61 14.46 -2.08
C TYR A 26 5.90 13.07 -1.47
N LEU A 27 4.89 12.22 -1.33
CA LEU A 27 5.08 10.85 -0.84
C LEU A 27 5.97 10.03 -1.77
N ASN A 28 5.76 10.16 -3.10
CA ASN A 28 6.58 9.50 -4.11
C ASN A 28 8.02 10.00 -4.09
N LEU A 29 8.23 11.30 -3.88
CA LEU A 29 9.55 11.88 -3.68
C LEU A 29 10.28 11.20 -2.52
N ILE A 30 9.62 11.06 -1.37
CA ILE A 30 10.20 10.38 -0.20
C ILE A 30 10.55 8.93 -0.55
N ILE A 31 9.59 8.16 -1.10
CA ILE A 31 9.79 6.75 -1.48
C ILE A 31 10.98 6.60 -2.44
N ASN A 32 11.10 7.47 -3.43
CA ASN A 32 12.18 7.45 -4.41
C ASN A 32 13.54 7.74 -3.78
N ASN A 33 13.59 8.64 -2.79
CA ASN A 33 14.81 8.98 -2.08
C ASN A 33 15.24 7.89 -1.08
N VAL A 34 14.29 7.35 -0.29
CA VAL A 34 14.61 6.36 0.75
C VAL A 34 14.60 4.92 0.26
N ARG A 35 14.03 4.65 -0.92
CA ARG A 35 13.86 3.30 -1.52
C ARG A 35 13.08 2.33 -0.64
N VAL A 36 12.18 2.86 0.19
CA VAL A 36 11.30 2.09 1.08
C VAL A 36 9.85 2.47 0.80
N PRO A 37 8.94 1.50 0.59
CA PRO A 37 7.53 1.78 0.35
C PRO A 37 6.82 2.18 1.64
N ILE A 38 5.81 3.04 1.50
CA ILE A 38 4.95 3.47 2.60
C ILE A 38 3.85 2.43 2.79
N SER A 39 3.62 2.00 4.02
CA SER A 39 2.56 1.05 4.40
C SER A 39 1.41 1.70 5.17
N LEU A 40 1.64 2.86 5.76
CA LEU A 40 0.67 3.57 6.59
C LEU A 40 0.88 5.09 6.50
N ILE A 41 -0.21 5.83 6.32
CA ILE A 41 -0.23 7.30 6.34
C ILE A 41 -1.19 7.73 7.44
N SER A 42 -0.74 8.51 8.42
CA SER A 42 -1.61 9.12 9.44
C SER A 42 -1.97 10.54 9.00
N VAL A 43 -3.26 10.83 8.90
CA VAL A 43 -3.79 12.13 8.44
C VAL A 43 -4.46 12.93 9.55
N GLY A 44 -4.42 12.44 10.80
CA GLY A 44 -4.99 13.14 11.94
C GLY A 44 -4.90 12.37 13.26
N PRO A 45 -5.35 12.99 14.36
CA PRO A 45 -5.23 12.44 15.71
C PRO A 45 -6.22 11.30 16.01
N ARG A 46 -7.30 11.16 15.23
CA ARG A 46 -8.31 10.10 15.48
C ARG A 46 -7.83 8.75 14.98
N ARG A 47 -8.30 7.67 15.63
CA ARG A 47 -7.93 6.29 15.29
C ARG A 47 -8.24 5.92 13.84
N GLU A 48 -9.33 6.43 13.28
CA GLU A 48 -9.77 6.20 11.90
C GLU A 48 -9.10 7.10 10.86
N GLN A 49 -8.35 8.13 11.28
CA GLN A 49 -7.65 9.06 10.40
C GLN A 49 -6.29 8.48 9.95
N HIS A 50 -6.33 7.30 9.35
CA HIS A 50 -5.18 6.65 8.74
C HIS A 50 -5.55 5.91 7.46
N ILE A 51 -4.58 5.86 6.53
CA ILE A 51 -4.69 5.17 5.26
C ILE A 51 -3.71 4.01 5.26
N LYS A 52 -4.22 2.78 5.09
CA LYS A 52 -3.38 1.59 4.93
C LYS A 52 -3.03 1.44 3.46
N VAL A 53 -1.74 1.45 3.15
CA VAL A 53 -1.24 1.26 1.79
C VAL A 53 -0.81 -0.21 1.66
N PRO A 54 -1.49 -1.01 0.83
CA PRO A 54 -1.11 -2.40 0.64
C PRO A 54 0.29 -2.46 0.04
N TYR A 55 1.16 -3.29 0.63
CA TYR A 55 2.54 -3.44 0.16
C TYR A 55 2.52 -4.11 -1.23
N PRO A 56 3.07 -3.48 -2.28
CA PRO A 56 3.17 -4.11 -3.59
C PRO A 56 4.19 -5.25 -3.50
N GLY A 57 3.70 -6.50 -3.47
CA GLY A 57 4.56 -7.69 -3.57
C GLY A 57 4.59 -8.63 -2.36
N VAL A 58 3.88 -8.34 -1.27
CA VAL A 58 3.57 -9.40 -0.28
C VAL A 58 2.30 -10.08 -0.76
N GLY A 59 2.44 -11.05 -1.67
CA GLY A 59 1.40 -12.06 -1.84
C GLY A 59 1.06 -12.57 -0.45
N ARG A 60 -0.22 -12.52 -0.07
CA ARG A 60 -0.70 -12.91 1.28
C ARG A 60 0.13 -14.09 1.76
N ARG A 61 1.00 -13.86 2.76
CA ARG A 61 1.54 -14.99 3.51
C ARG A 61 0.32 -15.55 4.22
N PRO A 62 -0.11 -16.78 3.90
CA PRO A 62 -1.22 -17.36 4.62
C PRO A 62 -0.90 -17.28 6.11
N GLY A 63 -1.88 -16.88 6.90
CA GLY A 63 -1.73 -16.93 8.35
C GLY A 63 -1.38 -18.37 8.78
N PRO A 64 -0.78 -18.57 9.97
CA PRO A 64 -0.64 -19.92 10.50
C PRO A 64 -2.05 -20.54 10.62
N GLY A 65 -2.40 -21.42 9.67
CA GLY A 65 -3.74 -22.04 9.54
C GLY A 65 -4.44 -21.89 8.18
N GLU A 66 -3.94 -21.09 7.23
CA GLU A 66 -4.46 -21.09 5.83
C GLU A 66 -3.67 -22.10 4.99
N GLU A 67 -4.10 -23.37 5.00
CA GLU A 67 -3.62 -24.37 4.06
C GLU A 67 -4.07 -23.99 2.64
N ARG A 68 -3.11 -23.87 1.71
CA ARG A 68 -3.46 -23.83 0.29
C ARG A 68 -3.71 -25.25 -0.16
N GLU A 69 -4.92 -25.54 -0.66
CA GLU A 69 -5.11 -26.62 -1.62
C GLU A 69 -4.13 -26.38 -2.78
N TYR A 70 -3.10 -27.21 -2.85
CA TYR A 70 -2.26 -27.32 -4.03
C TYR A 70 -3.10 -28.03 -5.08
N ASP A 71 -3.61 -27.28 -6.05
CA ASP A 71 -4.24 -27.84 -7.25
C ASP A 71 -3.15 -28.57 -8.05
N ASP A 72 -3.04 -29.89 -7.84
CA ASP A 72 -2.15 -30.78 -8.58
C ASP A 72 -2.72 -31.00 -9.99
N GLY A 73 -2.55 -29.98 -10.82
CA GLY A 73 -2.86 -30.01 -12.24
C GLY A 73 -1.83 -30.84 -13.01
N GLY A 74 -1.99 -32.16 -12.97
CA GLY A 74 -1.71 -33.10 -14.06
C GLY A 74 -0.27 -33.18 -14.61
N HIS A 75 0.49 -34.17 -14.15
CA HIS A 75 1.54 -34.75 -14.98
C HIS A 75 1.71 -36.26 -14.74
N SER A 76 1.07 -37.06 -15.59
CA SER A 76 1.43 -38.47 -15.80
C SER A 76 1.54 -38.74 -17.30
N GLY A 77 2.62 -38.22 -17.90
CA GLY A 77 3.19 -38.77 -19.12
C GLY A 77 3.72 -40.19 -18.83
N GLY A 78 3.44 -41.11 -19.75
CA GLY A 78 3.64 -42.54 -19.53
C GLY A 78 5.09 -43.01 -19.50
N HIS A 79 5.23 -44.21 -18.95
CA HIS A 79 6.13 -45.28 -19.40
C HIS A 79 5.56 -46.62 -18.92
#